data_AF-A0A349K2U0-F1
#
_entry.id   AF-A0A349K2U0-F1
#
_cell.length_a   1.000
_cell.length_b   1.000
_cell.length_c   1.000
_cell.angle_alpha   90.00
_cell.angle_beta   90.00
_cell.angle_gamma   90.00
#
_symmetry.space_group_name_H-M   'P 1'
#
loop_
_entity.id
_entity.type
_entity.pdbx_description
1 polymer ?
#
loop_
_entity_poly.entity_id
_entity_poly.type
_entity_poly.pdbx_seq_one_letter_code
_entity_poly.pdbx_strand_id
1 'polypeptide(L)'
;MKVQSALISGFLVASLSFAGILRSNAAIAYGVPANTAGTQAYNGALGNDFDVTSPDGILVTRLGVFDDLSDGLNSTITVGIFDRTTATLVGSSITFNGNDGSLEDATRFADLTSPISLPAGFQGSIVAQGYNGAERNGNTGTGSTAGTTDDGDGAISFVGGSRFGPGGVFGYPTSVDGGPANRYHAGNFDFTVTSVDSDNDGLPDHWETQFGLNPDDPADADDDGDGDGLTNLEELGLHTDPTDDDSDDDGLTDGAEAT
;
A
#
# COMPACT_ATOMS: atom_id res chain seq x y z
N MET A 1 -15.03 -57.59 19.73
CA MET A 1 -15.90 -56.71 18.93
C MET A 1 -15.43 -55.28 19.15
N LYS A 2 -14.45 -54.81 18.34
CA LYS A 2 -13.97 -53.42 18.38
C LYS A 2 -14.58 -52.73 17.16
N VAL A 3 -15.41 -51.72 17.40
CA VAL A 3 -15.99 -50.89 16.35
C VAL A 3 -15.01 -49.75 16.10
N GLN A 4 -14.40 -49.71 14.91
CA GLN A 4 -13.77 -48.52 14.36
C GLN A 4 -14.72 -47.95 13.29
N SER A 5 -15.07 -46.68 13.42
CA SER A 5 -15.84 -45.87 12.47
C SER A 5 -15.64 -44.42 12.93
N ALA A 6 -15.35 -43.41 12.11
CA ALA A 6 -15.02 -43.32 10.70
C ALA A 6 -14.13 -42.06 10.56
N LEU A 7 -13.10 -42.11 9.72
CA LEU A 7 -12.36 -40.91 9.30
C LEU A 7 -13.24 -40.15 8.31
N ILE A 8 -13.58 -38.90 8.64
CA ILE A 8 -14.25 -37.99 7.72
C ILE A 8 -13.21 -37.52 6.71
N SER A 9 -13.48 -37.87 5.46
CA SER A 9 -12.71 -37.53 4.27
C SER A 9 -12.90 -36.06 3.92
N GLY A 10 -11.77 -35.37 3.68
CA GLY A 10 -11.59 -34.43 2.57
C GLY A 10 -12.47 -33.19 2.51
N PHE A 11 -11.92 -32.05 2.94
CA PHE A 11 -12.05 -30.81 2.19
C PHE A 11 -10.64 -30.30 1.92
N LEU A 12 -10.10 -30.68 0.77
CA LEU A 12 -8.94 -30.03 0.20
C LEU A 12 -9.43 -28.65 -0.25
N VAL A 13 -9.11 -27.61 0.51
CA VAL A 13 -9.22 -26.25 -0.02
C VAL A 13 -8.16 -26.19 -1.11
N ALA A 14 -8.60 -26.19 -2.36
CA ALA A 14 -7.74 -25.81 -3.47
C ALA A 14 -7.35 -24.35 -3.23
N SER A 15 -6.18 -24.13 -2.66
CA SER A 15 -5.50 -22.85 -2.80
C SER A 15 -5.30 -22.66 -4.30
N LEU A 16 -6.02 -21.69 -4.88
CA LEU A 16 -5.62 -21.15 -6.17
C LEU A 16 -4.18 -20.66 -5.98
N SER A 17 -3.22 -21.38 -6.56
CA SER A 17 -1.90 -20.85 -6.83
C SER A 17 -2.09 -19.75 -7.87
N PHE A 18 -2.03 -18.50 -7.43
CA PHE A 18 -1.72 -17.41 -8.34
C PHE A 18 -0.28 -17.66 -8.79
N ALA A 19 -0.10 -17.98 -10.07
CA ALA A 19 1.24 -18.07 -10.66
C ALA A 19 1.89 -16.68 -10.60
N GLY A 20 3.20 -16.65 -10.30
CA GLY A 20 4.11 -15.55 -10.66
C GLY A 20 3.94 -14.18 -10.01
N ILE A 21 3.30 -14.03 -8.84
CA ILE A 21 3.41 -12.76 -8.09
C ILE A 21 4.59 -12.86 -7.14
N LEU A 22 5.73 -12.28 -7.53
CA LEU A 22 6.75 -11.86 -6.57
C LEU A 22 6.11 -10.78 -5.69
N ARG A 23 5.97 -11.06 -4.39
CA ARG A 23 5.52 -10.07 -3.42
C ARG A 23 6.75 -9.31 -2.96
N SER A 24 6.89 -8.05 -3.36
CA SER A 24 7.76 -7.13 -2.63
C SER A 24 7.20 -6.90 -1.23
N ASN A 25 8.04 -6.42 -0.30
CA ASN A 25 7.65 -6.20 1.10
C ASN A 25 6.39 -5.33 1.19
N ALA A 26 5.44 -5.74 2.02
CA ALA A 26 4.23 -4.97 2.25
C ALA A 26 4.57 -3.64 2.94
N ALA A 27 4.12 -2.53 2.35
CA ALA A 27 4.27 -1.18 2.88
C ALA A 27 3.00 -0.74 3.62
N ILE A 28 3.16 0.12 4.63
CA ILE A 28 2.04 0.79 5.31
C ILE A 28 2.07 2.26 4.93
N ALA A 29 1.08 2.72 4.17
CA ALA A 29 1.12 4.02 3.50
C ALA A 29 1.37 5.21 4.46
N TYR A 30 0.81 5.15 5.67
CA TYR A 30 0.90 6.23 6.63
C TYR A 30 1.37 5.74 8.01
N GLY A 31 2.54 6.18 8.45
CA GLY A 31 3.07 5.86 9.78
C GLY A 31 2.67 6.92 10.81
N VAL A 32 2.14 6.49 11.96
CA VAL A 32 1.83 7.36 13.10
C VAL A 32 2.25 6.65 14.38
N PRO A 33 3.22 7.18 15.17
CA PRO A 33 3.76 6.48 16.33
C PRO A 33 2.70 6.09 17.37
N ALA A 34 2.91 4.97 18.06
CA ALA A 34 2.02 4.51 19.12
C ALA A 34 1.77 5.59 20.20
N ASN A 35 0.55 5.60 20.73
CA ASN A 35 0.06 6.55 21.74
C ASN A 35 0.00 8.01 21.27
N THR A 36 0.04 8.25 19.96
CA THR A 36 -0.17 9.60 19.42
C THR A 36 -1.57 10.08 19.78
N ALA A 37 -1.66 11.27 20.37
CA ALA A 37 -2.93 11.91 20.66
C ALA A 37 -3.50 12.56 19.39
N GLY A 38 -4.75 12.25 19.06
CA GLY A 38 -5.56 13.03 18.14
C GLY A 38 -5.65 14.49 18.58
N THR A 39 -5.86 15.39 17.63
CA THR A 39 -5.91 16.84 17.89
C THR A 39 -7.20 17.47 17.41
N GLN A 40 -8.06 16.73 16.72
CA GLN A 40 -9.29 17.24 16.15
C GLN A 40 -10.48 16.31 16.41
N ALA A 41 -11.60 16.89 16.85
CA ALA A 41 -12.89 16.21 16.90
C ALA A 41 -13.68 16.54 15.63
N TYR A 42 -13.65 15.67 14.62
CA TYR A 42 -14.32 15.89 13.34
C TYR A 42 -15.18 14.71 12.89
N ASN A 43 -16.51 14.91 12.88
CA ASN A 43 -17.47 13.85 12.52
C ASN A 43 -17.55 13.53 11.02
N GLY A 44 -17.04 14.43 10.18
CA GLY A 44 -17.10 14.29 8.74
C GLY A 44 -16.11 13.29 8.16
N ALA A 45 -16.27 13.01 6.86
CA ALA A 45 -15.32 12.21 6.11
C ALA A 45 -13.99 12.95 5.96
N LEU A 46 -12.88 12.24 6.17
CA LEU A 46 -11.51 12.75 6.05
C LEU A 46 -10.74 11.81 5.11
N GLY A 47 -10.19 12.37 4.04
CA GLY A 47 -9.45 11.66 3.00
C GLY A 47 -7.99 12.10 2.94
N ASN A 48 -7.09 11.14 2.72
CA ASN A 48 -5.71 11.40 2.29
C ASN A 48 -5.52 10.84 0.88
N ASP A 49 -5.14 11.70 -0.06
CA ASP A 49 -4.99 11.31 -1.46
C ASP A 49 -3.61 10.69 -1.73
N PHE A 50 -3.61 9.74 -2.66
CA PHE A 50 -2.42 9.07 -3.19
C PHE A 50 -2.66 8.72 -4.66
N ASP A 51 -1.59 8.56 -5.42
CA ASP A 51 -1.62 8.07 -6.80
C ASP A 51 -0.80 6.79 -6.92
N VAL A 52 -1.28 5.82 -7.68
CA VAL A 52 -0.54 4.58 -7.97
C VAL A 52 0.40 4.86 -9.14
N THR A 53 1.69 4.79 -8.85
CA THR A 53 2.79 5.04 -9.80
C THR A 53 3.45 3.76 -10.28
N SER A 54 3.31 2.66 -9.54
CA SER A 54 3.73 1.34 -10.00
C SER A 54 3.08 1.00 -11.35
N PRO A 55 3.87 0.56 -12.36
CA PRO A 55 3.37 0.21 -13.70
C PRO A 55 2.45 -1.02 -13.71
N ASP A 56 2.62 -1.92 -12.74
CA ASP A 56 1.77 -3.10 -12.57
C ASP A 56 0.61 -2.85 -11.60
N GLY A 57 0.62 -1.70 -10.93
CA GLY A 57 -0.32 -1.36 -9.87
C GLY A 57 0.09 -1.89 -8.50
N ILE A 58 -0.88 -1.87 -7.58
CA ILE A 58 -0.71 -2.34 -6.20
C ILE A 58 -1.89 -3.19 -5.75
N LEU A 59 -1.66 -4.01 -4.72
CA LEU A 59 -2.68 -4.79 -4.04
C LEU A 59 -2.81 -4.33 -2.59
N VAL A 60 -4.00 -3.90 -2.19
CA VAL A 60 -4.33 -3.53 -0.82
C VAL A 60 -5.01 -4.72 -0.14
N THR A 61 -4.49 -5.14 1.02
CA THR A 61 -5.02 -6.31 1.74
C THR A 61 -5.64 -5.95 3.08
N ARG A 62 -5.28 -4.81 3.67
CA ARG A 62 -5.80 -4.31 4.95
C ARG A 62 -6.13 -2.84 4.83
N LEU A 63 -7.24 -2.45 5.45
CA LEU A 63 -7.54 -1.04 5.72
C LEU A 63 -7.35 -0.78 7.21
N GLY A 64 -7.01 0.46 7.54
CA GLY A 64 -6.81 0.86 8.93
C GLY A 64 -7.40 2.20 9.27
N VAL A 65 -7.61 2.41 10.57
CA VAL A 65 -8.09 3.66 11.16
C VAL A 65 -7.18 4.07 12.29
N PHE A 66 -6.89 5.37 12.39
CA PHE A 66 -6.17 5.93 13.53
C PHE A 66 -6.95 5.71 14.84
N ASP A 67 -6.24 5.33 15.89
CA ASP A 67 -6.70 5.09 17.26
C ASP A 67 -6.06 6.16 18.17
N ASP A 68 -6.87 7.13 18.62
CA ASP A 68 -6.44 8.21 19.52
C ASP A 68 -5.86 7.58 20.79
N LEU A 69 -4.59 7.88 21.08
CA LEU A 69 -3.85 7.31 22.21
C LEU A 69 -3.59 5.80 22.14
N SER A 70 -3.89 5.12 21.02
CA SER A 70 -3.67 3.67 20.87
C SER A 70 -4.36 2.82 21.93
N ASP A 71 -5.50 3.27 22.48
CA ASP A 71 -6.14 2.66 23.66
C ASP A 71 -7.47 1.94 23.36
N GLY A 72 -7.89 1.92 22.10
CA GLY A 72 -9.14 1.32 21.67
C GLY A 72 -10.13 2.38 21.19
N LEU A 73 -10.87 2.06 20.13
CA LEU A 73 -11.76 3.03 19.52
C LEU A 73 -12.98 3.29 20.41
N ASN A 74 -13.08 4.53 20.87
CA ASN A 74 -14.21 5.04 21.64
C ASN A 74 -15.36 5.51 20.74
N SER A 75 -15.27 5.27 19.43
CA SER A 75 -16.30 5.55 18.43
C SER A 75 -16.25 4.55 17.28
N THR A 76 -17.37 4.40 16.60
CA THR A 76 -17.43 3.63 15.35
C THR A 76 -16.78 4.42 14.23
N ILE A 77 -15.80 3.83 13.55
CA ILE A 77 -15.10 4.46 12.41
C ILE A 77 -15.21 3.56 11.19
N THR A 78 -15.67 4.11 10.07
CA THR A 78 -15.69 3.43 8.78
C THR A 78 -14.56 3.95 7.90
N VAL A 79 -13.86 3.06 7.20
CA VAL A 79 -12.77 3.39 6.26
C VAL A 79 -12.95 2.67 4.93
N GLY A 80 -12.50 3.30 3.84
CA GLY A 80 -12.55 2.77 2.48
C GLY A 80 -11.74 3.61 1.50
N ILE A 81 -11.37 3.03 0.37
CA ILE A 81 -10.65 3.73 -0.71
C ILE A 81 -11.66 4.21 -1.74
N PHE A 82 -11.57 5.49 -2.11
CA PHE A 82 -12.38 6.08 -3.17
C PHE A 82 -11.51 6.44 -4.37
N ASP A 83 -12.05 6.23 -5.57
CA ASP A 83 -11.50 6.77 -6.81
C ASP A 83 -11.81 8.27 -6.86
N ARG A 84 -10.77 9.09 -6.97
CA ARG A 84 -10.88 10.55 -6.97
C ARG A 84 -11.52 11.11 -8.23
N THR A 85 -11.44 10.38 -9.34
CA THR A 85 -12.02 10.75 -10.65
C THR A 85 -13.51 10.50 -10.67
N THR A 86 -13.94 9.34 -10.17
CA THR A 86 -15.34 8.91 -10.23
C THR A 86 -16.12 9.18 -8.95
N ALA A 87 -15.43 9.52 -7.85
CA ALA A 87 -16.01 9.70 -6.51
C ALA A 87 -16.74 8.45 -5.98
N THR A 88 -16.35 7.26 -6.43
CA THR A 88 -16.96 5.99 -6.01
C THR A 88 -16.04 5.18 -5.12
N LEU A 89 -16.64 4.43 -4.18
CA LEU A 89 -15.93 3.48 -3.34
C LEU A 89 -15.38 2.34 -4.21
N VAL A 90 -14.09 2.01 -4.02
CA VAL A 90 -13.42 0.89 -4.67
C VAL A 90 -13.35 -0.27 -3.68
N GLY A 91 -13.86 -1.43 -4.09
CA GLY A 91 -13.94 -2.61 -3.23
C GLY A 91 -14.92 -2.43 -2.06
N SER A 92 -14.53 -2.92 -0.88
CA SER A 92 -15.34 -2.85 0.34
C SER A 92 -14.79 -1.84 1.33
N SER A 93 -15.67 -1.17 2.07
CA SER A 93 -15.31 -0.43 3.28
C SER A 93 -15.27 -1.37 4.49
N ILE A 94 -14.47 -1.04 5.51
CA ILE A 94 -14.47 -1.72 6.81
C ILE A 94 -14.98 -0.77 7.89
N THR A 95 -15.74 -1.27 8.85
CA THR A 95 -16.19 -0.51 10.03
C THR A 95 -15.60 -1.11 11.30
N PHE A 96 -14.87 -0.30 12.05
CA PHE A 96 -14.19 -0.67 13.29
C PHE A 96 -14.98 -0.18 14.52
N ASN A 97 -14.95 -0.98 15.59
CA ASN A 97 -15.49 -0.64 16.91
C ASN A 97 -14.57 -1.17 18.01
N GLY A 98 -14.37 -0.39 19.09
CA GLY A 98 -13.59 -0.84 20.24
C GLY A 98 -12.20 -1.35 19.83
N ASN A 99 -11.95 -2.64 20.05
CA ASN A 99 -10.67 -3.28 19.76
C ASN A 99 -10.67 -4.14 18.49
N ASP A 100 -11.57 -3.88 17.54
CA ASP A 100 -11.53 -4.57 16.24
C ASP A 100 -10.16 -4.41 15.56
N GLY A 101 -9.70 -5.46 14.89
CA GLY A 101 -8.41 -5.47 14.19
C GLY A 101 -7.18 -5.70 15.06
N SER A 102 -5.99 -5.60 14.46
CA SER A 102 -4.70 -5.53 15.13
C SER A 102 -4.24 -4.08 15.26
N LEU A 103 -3.62 -3.74 16.38
CA LEU A 103 -3.01 -2.41 16.57
C LEU A 103 -1.54 -2.46 16.14
N GLU A 104 -1.18 -1.63 15.17
CA GLU A 104 0.18 -1.37 14.70
C GLU A 104 0.46 0.13 14.84
N ASP A 105 1.38 0.47 15.72
CA ASP A 105 1.58 1.83 16.24
C ASP A 105 0.26 2.49 16.73
N ALA A 106 -0.18 3.57 16.07
CA ALA A 106 -1.46 4.22 16.35
C ALA A 106 -2.55 3.93 15.30
N THR A 107 -2.40 2.88 14.51
CA THR A 107 -3.41 2.46 13.53
C THR A 107 -3.95 1.07 13.88
N ARG A 108 -5.28 0.92 13.87
CA ARG A 108 -5.92 -0.38 13.88
C ARG A 108 -6.17 -0.86 12.47
N PHE A 109 -5.66 -2.04 12.13
CA PHE A 109 -5.82 -2.67 10.82
C PHE A 109 -6.74 -3.88 10.89
N ALA A 110 -7.53 -4.08 9.83
CA ALA A 110 -8.30 -5.29 9.62
C ALA A 110 -8.17 -5.76 8.17
N ASP A 111 -8.16 -7.08 8.00
CA ASP A 111 -8.05 -7.72 6.70
C ASP A 111 -9.31 -7.50 5.85
N LEU A 112 -9.10 -7.21 4.58
CA LEU A 112 -10.13 -7.26 3.57
C LEU A 112 -10.44 -8.72 3.22
N THR A 113 -11.72 -9.07 3.23
CA THR A 113 -12.17 -10.40 2.75
C THR A 113 -11.90 -10.62 1.27
N SER A 114 -11.73 -9.55 0.51
CA SER A 114 -11.32 -9.55 -0.89
C SER A 114 -10.35 -8.37 -1.09
N PRO A 115 -9.06 -8.64 -1.36
CA PRO A 115 -8.08 -7.60 -1.63
C PRO A 115 -8.53 -6.64 -2.73
N ILE A 116 -8.11 -5.38 -2.63
CA ILE A 116 -8.40 -4.35 -3.63
C ILE A 116 -7.20 -4.22 -4.54
N SER A 117 -7.36 -4.54 -5.82
CA SER A 117 -6.36 -4.28 -6.85
C SER A 117 -6.55 -2.86 -7.40
N LEU A 118 -5.50 -2.05 -7.33
CA LEU A 118 -5.49 -0.69 -7.83
C LEU A 118 -4.49 -0.62 -9.01
N PRO A 119 -4.95 -0.34 -10.24
CA PRO A 119 -4.09 -0.36 -11.41
C PRO A 119 -3.16 0.85 -11.46
N ALA A 120 -2.12 0.77 -12.31
CA ALA A 120 -1.26 1.90 -12.64
C ALA A 120 -2.05 3.15 -13.03
N GLY A 121 -1.63 4.30 -12.50
CA GLY A 121 -2.29 5.59 -12.72
C GLY A 121 -3.61 5.76 -11.96
N PHE A 122 -4.00 4.81 -11.09
CA PHE A 122 -5.16 4.99 -10.23
C PHE A 122 -4.95 6.17 -9.27
N GLN A 123 -5.93 7.07 -9.22
CA GLN A 123 -5.93 8.24 -8.35
C GLN A 123 -6.87 8.01 -7.18
N GLY A 124 -6.32 7.72 -6.00
CA GLY A 124 -7.06 7.26 -4.83
C GLY A 124 -7.16 8.28 -3.70
N SER A 125 -8.16 8.11 -2.86
CA SER A 125 -8.23 8.75 -1.53
C SER A 125 -8.62 7.68 -0.50
N ILE A 126 -7.77 7.45 0.50
CA ILE A 126 -8.16 6.64 1.66
C ILE A 126 -8.99 7.52 2.58
N VAL A 127 -10.26 7.15 2.79
CA VAL A 127 -11.24 7.96 3.51
C VAL A 127 -11.67 7.24 4.77
N ALA A 128 -11.60 7.93 5.91
CA ALA A 128 -12.22 7.48 7.16
C ALA A 128 -13.25 8.49 7.69
N GLN A 129 -14.26 7.99 8.39
CA GLN A 129 -15.33 8.79 8.96
C GLN A 129 -15.83 8.19 10.27
N GLY A 130 -16.15 9.04 11.25
CA GLY A 130 -16.71 8.63 12.54
C GLY A 130 -16.02 9.26 13.76
N TYR A 131 -14.88 9.90 13.55
CA TYR A 131 -14.15 10.64 14.59
C TYR A 131 -15.02 11.71 15.26
N ASN A 132 -14.77 11.99 16.53
CA ASN A 132 -15.51 12.99 17.30
C ASN A 132 -14.73 13.35 18.58
N GLY A 133 -15.42 13.86 19.61
CA GLY A 133 -14.78 14.26 20.86
C GLY A 133 -14.31 13.11 21.75
N ALA A 134 -14.86 11.90 21.58
CA ALA A 134 -14.44 10.70 22.30
C ALA A 134 -13.28 9.98 21.61
N GLU A 135 -13.21 10.07 20.28
CA GLU A 135 -12.20 9.42 19.44
C GLU A 135 -11.75 10.42 18.38
N ARG A 136 -10.60 11.08 18.58
CA ARG A 136 -10.20 12.23 17.77
C ARG A 136 -9.29 11.80 16.63
N ASN A 137 -9.45 12.41 15.46
CA ASN A 137 -8.48 12.28 14.38
C ASN A 137 -7.24 13.14 14.66
N GLY A 138 -6.14 12.86 13.96
CA GLY A 138 -5.03 13.80 13.87
C GLY A 138 -5.36 14.96 12.94
N ASN A 139 -4.68 16.10 13.10
CA ASN A 139 -4.70 17.16 12.10
C ASN A 139 -3.47 18.04 12.28
N THR A 140 -2.57 18.02 11.30
CA THR A 140 -1.34 18.83 11.36
C THR A 140 -1.64 20.34 11.38
N GLY A 141 -2.76 20.76 10.81
CA GLY A 141 -3.26 22.14 10.89
C GLY A 141 -3.78 22.55 12.26
N THR A 142 -4.00 21.60 13.19
CA THR A 142 -4.42 21.87 14.58
C THR A 142 -3.45 21.34 15.62
N GLY A 143 -2.22 21.01 15.21
CA GLY A 143 -1.11 20.71 16.12
C GLY A 143 -0.70 19.24 16.23
N SER A 144 -1.21 18.33 15.40
CA SER A 144 -0.59 17.01 15.27
C SER A 144 0.79 17.13 14.63
N THR A 145 1.76 16.36 15.10
CA THR A 145 3.02 16.15 14.37
C THR A 145 2.72 15.43 13.07
N ALA A 146 3.38 15.80 11.97
CA ALA A 146 3.24 15.05 10.73
C ALA A 146 3.69 13.59 10.95
N GLY A 147 2.88 12.64 10.48
CA GLY A 147 3.26 11.24 10.43
C GLY A 147 4.28 11.00 9.32
N THR A 148 4.82 9.78 9.27
CA THR A 148 5.64 9.35 8.14
C THR A 148 4.76 8.82 7.02
N THR A 149 5.36 8.67 5.84
CA THR A 149 4.76 8.04 4.69
C THR A 149 5.72 6.98 4.15
N ASP A 150 5.17 5.91 3.60
CA ASP A 150 5.92 4.84 2.94
C ASP A 150 5.30 4.63 1.56
N ASP A 151 6.04 5.00 0.52
CA ASP A 151 5.58 4.92 -0.87
C ASP A 151 5.82 3.54 -1.49
N GLY A 152 6.38 2.59 -0.74
CA GLY A 152 6.69 1.25 -1.23
C GLY A 152 7.67 1.32 -2.40
N ASP A 153 8.78 2.03 -2.19
CA ASP A 153 9.84 2.26 -3.17
C ASP A 153 9.29 2.95 -4.45
N GLY A 154 8.45 3.97 -4.25
CA GLY A 154 7.86 4.74 -5.34
C GLY A 154 6.68 4.06 -6.05
N ALA A 155 6.11 2.98 -5.51
CA ALA A 155 4.90 2.34 -6.04
C ALA A 155 3.63 3.19 -5.89
N ILE A 156 3.61 4.11 -4.93
CA ILE A 156 2.61 5.19 -4.85
C ILE A 156 3.27 6.56 -4.71
N SER A 157 2.54 7.61 -5.04
CA SER A 157 2.93 8.99 -4.74
C SER A 157 1.92 9.65 -3.82
N PHE A 158 2.41 10.29 -2.76
CA PHE A 158 1.56 11.08 -1.87
C PHE A 158 1.41 12.50 -2.40
N VAL A 159 0.27 12.80 -3.01
CA VAL A 159 0.03 14.09 -3.69
C VAL A 159 -0.20 15.27 -2.75
N GLY A 160 -0.17 15.07 -1.42
CA GLY A 160 -0.44 16.12 -0.41
C GLY A 160 -1.87 16.69 -0.43
N GLY A 161 -2.72 16.20 -1.34
CA GLY A 161 -4.14 16.49 -1.35
C GLY A 161 -4.81 15.75 -0.20
N SER A 162 -5.29 16.47 0.80
CA SER A 162 -6.24 15.89 1.76
C SER A 162 -7.63 16.40 1.43
N ARG A 163 -8.65 15.71 1.93
CA ARG A 163 -10.05 16.05 1.64
C ARG A 163 -10.90 15.98 2.89
N PHE A 164 -11.84 16.89 3.03
CA PHE A 164 -12.85 16.81 4.08
C PHE A 164 -14.26 16.95 3.52
N GLY A 165 -15.22 16.37 4.23
CA GLY A 165 -16.62 16.33 3.82
C GLY A 165 -17.56 16.31 5.03
N PRO A 166 -18.86 16.51 4.81
CA PRO A 166 -19.83 16.46 5.90
C PRO A 166 -19.88 15.08 6.57
N GLY A 167 -20.41 15.03 7.79
CA GLY A 167 -20.78 13.76 8.43
C GLY A 167 -22.09 13.18 7.86
N GLY A 168 -22.46 11.98 8.31
CA GLY A 168 -23.66 11.29 7.89
C GLY A 168 -23.36 9.94 7.22
N VAL A 169 -23.88 9.72 6.02
CA VAL A 169 -23.60 8.50 5.25
C VAL A 169 -22.14 8.51 4.81
N PHE A 170 -21.44 7.39 5.03
CA PHE A 170 -20.07 7.22 4.58
C PHE A 170 -19.95 7.46 3.07
N GLY A 171 -19.05 8.35 2.66
CA GLY A 171 -18.94 8.78 1.27
C GLY A 171 -17.72 9.63 1.00
N TYR A 172 -17.52 9.92 -0.29
CA TYR A 172 -16.35 10.66 -0.76
C TYR A 172 -16.38 12.15 -0.32
N PRO A 173 -15.35 12.63 0.40
CA PRO A 173 -15.21 14.04 0.74
C PRO A 173 -14.79 14.86 -0.48
N THR A 174 -15.57 15.88 -0.85
CA THR A 174 -15.33 16.69 -2.05
C THR A 174 -14.58 18.01 -1.79
N SER A 175 -14.45 18.44 -0.53
CA SER A 175 -13.71 19.67 -0.21
C SER A 175 -12.22 19.34 -0.14
N VAL A 176 -11.46 19.81 -1.12
CA VAL A 176 -10.00 19.66 -1.15
C VAL A 176 -9.37 20.60 -0.12
N ASP A 177 -8.45 20.07 0.67
CA ASP A 177 -7.65 20.79 1.64
C ASP A 177 -6.17 20.62 1.25
N GLY A 178 -5.44 21.72 1.15
CA GLY A 178 -4.01 21.67 0.90
C GLY A 178 -3.28 21.28 2.17
N GLY A 179 -2.38 20.31 2.14
CA GLY A 179 -1.66 19.89 3.34
C GLY A 179 -0.43 19.06 3.01
N PRO A 180 0.35 18.65 4.02
CA PRO A 180 1.27 17.55 3.81
C PRO A 180 0.48 16.27 3.55
N ALA A 181 1.13 15.27 2.98
CA ALA A 181 0.64 13.91 3.05
C ALA A 181 0.29 13.54 4.50
N ASN A 182 -0.73 12.68 4.68
CA ASN A 182 -1.20 12.26 6.00
C ASN A 182 -1.67 13.42 6.92
N ARG A 183 -2.28 14.47 6.37
CA ARG A 183 -2.73 15.63 7.18
C ARG A 183 -3.62 15.23 8.36
N TYR A 184 -4.52 14.25 8.16
CA TYR A 184 -5.61 13.98 9.10
C TYR A 184 -5.45 12.77 10.02
N HIS A 185 -4.36 11.99 9.93
CA HIS A 185 -4.20 10.69 10.63
C HIS A 185 -5.55 10.00 10.84
N ALA A 186 -6.17 9.61 9.73
CA ALA A 186 -7.55 9.14 9.71
C ALA A 186 -7.56 7.73 9.13
N GLY A 187 -7.86 7.58 7.84
CA GLY A 187 -7.76 6.31 7.14
C GLY A 187 -6.32 5.96 6.77
N ASN A 188 -6.02 4.67 6.79
CA ASN A 188 -4.75 4.06 6.40
C ASN A 188 -5.00 2.78 5.58
N PHE A 189 -3.97 2.27 4.93
CA PHE A 189 -4.01 1.00 4.22
C PHE A 189 -2.60 0.41 4.12
N ASP A 190 -2.51 -0.91 4.04
CA ASP A 190 -1.31 -1.56 3.56
C ASP A 190 -1.38 -1.79 2.06
N PHE A 191 -0.23 -1.97 1.43
CA PHE A 191 -0.18 -2.38 0.04
C PHE A 191 1.09 -3.16 -0.26
N THR A 192 1.00 -4.01 -1.28
CA THR A 192 2.16 -4.64 -1.91
C THR A 192 2.18 -4.22 -3.37
N VAL A 193 3.38 -4.04 -3.93
CA VAL A 193 3.52 -3.95 -5.38
C VAL A 193 3.10 -5.28 -5.97
N THR A 194 2.21 -5.24 -6.95
CA THR A 194 1.98 -6.41 -7.79
C THR A 194 3.11 -6.44 -8.79
N SER A 195 3.99 -7.43 -8.72
CA SER A 195 4.98 -7.68 -9.77
C SER A 195 4.52 -8.92 -10.52
N VAL A 196 4.29 -8.81 -11.82
CA VAL A 196 4.21 -10.00 -12.66
C VAL A 196 5.64 -10.38 -13.00
N ASP A 197 5.93 -11.67 -12.91
CA ASP A 197 7.21 -12.30 -13.24
C ASP A 197 6.84 -13.62 -13.96
N SER A 198 6.73 -13.50 -15.29
CA SER A 198 6.09 -14.47 -16.19
C SER A 198 6.92 -15.73 -16.39
N ASP A 199 8.24 -15.64 -16.32
CA ASP A 199 9.17 -16.75 -16.49
C ASP A 199 9.86 -17.22 -15.19
N ASN A 200 9.65 -16.50 -14.09
CA ASN A 200 10.08 -16.83 -12.75
C ASN A 200 11.59 -16.80 -12.52
N ASP A 201 12.26 -15.84 -13.13
CA ASP A 201 13.71 -15.61 -12.95
C ASP A 201 14.05 -14.58 -11.86
N GLY A 202 13.08 -13.77 -11.43
CA GLY A 202 13.27 -12.74 -10.41
C GLY A 202 13.12 -11.31 -10.94
N LEU A 203 13.08 -11.11 -12.26
CA LEU A 203 12.82 -9.85 -12.90
C LEU A 203 11.30 -9.60 -13.06
N PRO A 204 10.82 -8.38 -12.81
CA PRO A 204 9.46 -8.01 -13.16
C PRO A 204 9.27 -7.83 -14.68
N ASP A 205 8.18 -8.37 -15.25
CA ASP A 205 7.84 -8.23 -16.69
C ASP A 205 7.91 -6.76 -17.18
N HIS A 206 7.47 -5.83 -16.33
CA HIS A 206 7.48 -4.40 -16.66
C HIS A 206 8.89 -3.82 -16.72
N TRP A 207 9.79 -4.29 -15.86
CA TRP A 207 11.18 -3.86 -15.80
C TRP A 207 11.93 -4.42 -17.01
N GLU A 208 11.73 -5.70 -17.31
CA GLU A 208 12.29 -6.32 -18.51
C GLU A 208 11.83 -5.60 -19.79
N THR A 209 10.52 -5.34 -19.91
CA THR A 209 9.98 -4.60 -21.05
C THR A 209 10.54 -3.18 -21.15
N GLN A 210 10.79 -2.52 -20.01
CA GLN A 210 11.36 -1.17 -19.96
C GLN A 210 12.78 -1.14 -20.53
N PHE A 211 13.60 -2.13 -20.19
CA PHE A 211 15.00 -2.22 -20.63
C PHE A 211 15.20 -3.07 -21.89
N GLY A 212 14.11 -3.54 -22.49
CA GLY A 212 14.16 -4.30 -23.75
C GLY A 212 14.64 -5.75 -23.60
N LEU A 213 14.58 -6.28 -22.39
CA LEU A 213 14.71 -7.69 -22.06
C LEU A 213 13.40 -8.44 -22.39
N ASN A 214 13.35 -9.73 -22.16
CA ASN A 214 12.26 -10.60 -22.60
C ASN A 214 11.54 -11.29 -21.42
N PRO A 215 10.32 -10.84 -21.05
CA PRO A 215 9.48 -11.40 -19.96
C PRO A 215 9.15 -12.90 -19.99
N ASP A 216 9.56 -13.60 -21.06
CA ASP A 216 9.32 -15.02 -21.26
C ASP A 216 10.65 -15.83 -21.35
N ASP A 217 11.82 -15.21 -21.13
CA ASP A 217 13.15 -15.84 -21.21
C ASP A 217 13.94 -15.74 -19.90
N PRO A 218 13.86 -16.76 -19.03
CA PRO A 218 14.38 -16.69 -17.66
C PRO A 218 15.92 -16.73 -17.57
N ALA A 219 16.59 -16.74 -18.73
CA ALA A 219 18.04 -16.71 -18.80
C ALA A 219 18.58 -15.28 -18.82
N ASP A 220 17.78 -14.28 -19.19
CA ASP A 220 18.26 -12.92 -19.31
C ASP A 220 18.45 -12.25 -17.94
N ALA A 221 17.83 -12.70 -16.85
CA ALA A 221 18.22 -12.32 -15.47
C ALA A 221 19.71 -12.49 -15.15
N ASP A 222 20.36 -13.51 -15.74
CA ASP A 222 21.77 -13.83 -15.54
C ASP A 222 22.68 -13.20 -16.61
N ASP A 223 22.13 -12.51 -17.62
CA ASP A 223 22.90 -11.83 -18.66
C ASP A 223 23.45 -10.49 -18.14
N ASP A 224 24.62 -10.12 -18.67
CA ASP A 224 25.34 -8.85 -18.46
C ASP A 224 25.32 -8.11 -19.82
N GLY A 225 24.26 -7.34 -20.03
CA GLY A 225 23.87 -6.80 -21.33
C GLY A 225 24.79 -5.69 -21.83
N ASP A 226 25.30 -4.89 -20.92
CA ASP A 226 26.16 -3.73 -21.17
C ASP A 226 27.66 -4.02 -20.93
N GLY A 227 28.00 -5.09 -20.23
CA GLY A 227 29.36 -5.58 -20.03
C GLY A 227 30.08 -4.95 -18.84
N ASP A 228 29.34 -4.41 -17.88
CA ASP A 228 29.88 -3.70 -16.71
C ASP A 228 30.29 -4.65 -15.57
N GLY A 229 29.83 -5.91 -15.65
CA GLY A 229 30.12 -6.99 -14.71
C GLY A 229 29.02 -7.29 -13.69
N LEU A 230 27.85 -6.69 -13.80
CA LEU A 230 26.62 -7.02 -13.07
C LEU A 230 25.68 -7.81 -13.97
N THR A 231 24.85 -8.68 -13.38
CA THR A 231 23.73 -9.26 -14.13
C THR A 231 22.51 -8.35 -14.05
N ASN A 232 21.59 -8.46 -15.02
CA ASN A 232 20.32 -7.73 -15.01
C ASN A 232 19.57 -7.84 -13.66
N LEU A 233 19.61 -9.02 -13.02
CA LEU A 233 19.02 -9.23 -11.69
C LEU A 233 19.74 -8.49 -10.56
N GLU A 234 21.07 -8.38 -10.61
CA GLU A 234 21.85 -7.61 -9.65
C GLU A 234 21.55 -6.11 -9.79
N GLU A 235 21.44 -5.64 -11.03
CA GLU A 235 21.11 -4.26 -11.37
C GLU A 235 19.71 -3.83 -10.93
N LEU A 236 18.71 -4.70 -11.09
CA LEU A 236 17.39 -4.48 -10.50
C LEU A 236 17.48 -4.19 -8.99
N GLY A 237 18.37 -4.89 -8.27
CA GLY A 237 18.58 -4.69 -6.84
C GLY A 237 19.33 -3.39 -6.50
N LEU A 238 20.20 -2.92 -7.41
CA LEU A 238 21.01 -1.72 -7.25
C LEU A 238 20.35 -0.46 -7.80
N HIS A 239 19.28 -0.61 -8.58
CA HIS A 239 18.57 0.47 -9.28
C HIS A 239 19.43 1.15 -10.36
N THR A 240 20.23 0.35 -11.08
CA THR A 240 21.03 0.76 -12.26
C THR A 240 20.28 0.39 -13.55
N ASP A 241 20.73 0.94 -14.68
CA ASP A 241 20.17 0.68 -16.02
C ASP A 241 20.93 -0.47 -16.69
N PRO A 242 20.31 -1.66 -16.89
CA PRO A 242 20.96 -2.83 -17.49
C PRO A 242 21.35 -2.72 -18.96
N THR A 243 21.23 -1.51 -19.51
CA THR A 243 21.59 -1.19 -20.88
C THR A 243 22.64 -0.08 -20.96
N ASP A 244 23.16 0.39 -19.83
CA ASP A 244 24.10 1.51 -19.72
C ASP A 244 25.16 1.24 -18.64
N ASP A 245 26.42 1.07 -19.06
CA ASP A 245 27.51 0.60 -18.18
C ASP A 245 27.92 1.60 -17.09
N ASP A 246 27.39 2.83 -17.10
CA ASP A 246 27.65 3.95 -16.19
C ASP A 246 26.35 4.77 -16.03
N SER A 247 25.38 4.22 -15.29
CA SER A 247 24.00 4.74 -15.17
C SER A 247 23.88 6.20 -14.74
N ASP A 248 24.88 6.74 -14.03
CA ASP A 248 24.88 8.12 -13.54
C ASP A 248 25.86 9.07 -14.26
N ASP A 249 26.51 8.58 -15.33
CA ASP A 249 27.44 9.31 -16.20
C ASP A 249 28.62 9.96 -15.44
N ASP A 250 29.07 9.37 -14.33
CA ASP A 250 30.15 9.94 -13.50
C ASP A 250 31.57 9.49 -13.91
N GLY A 251 31.65 8.46 -14.77
CA GLY A 251 32.87 7.89 -15.31
C GLY A 251 33.38 6.64 -14.60
N LEU A 252 32.62 6.09 -13.65
CA LEU A 252 32.80 4.76 -13.06
C LEU A 252 31.67 3.85 -13.53
N THR A 253 31.98 2.59 -13.84
CA THR A 253 30.92 1.65 -14.22
C THR A 253 30.13 1.21 -12.99
N ASP A 254 28.84 0.88 -13.16
CA ASP A 254 27.97 0.45 -12.06
C ASP A 254 28.58 -0.74 -11.29
N GLY A 255 29.13 -1.72 -12.01
CA GLY A 255 29.85 -2.87 -11.46
C GLY A 255 31.14 -2.51 -10.70
N ALA A 256 31.77 -1.37 -11.01
CA ALA A 256 32.91 -0.87 -10.24
C ALA A 256 32.45 -0.21 -8.93
N GLU A 257 31.30 0.46 -8.93
CA GLU A 257 30.72 1.12 -7.76
C GLU A 257 30.14 0.12 -6.74
N ALA A 258 29.74 -1.07 -7.20
CA ALA A 258 29.23 -2.15 -6.36
C ALA A 258 30.28 -2.87 -5.48
N THR A 259 31.57 -2.48 -5.53
CA THR A 259 32.70 -3.16 -4.85
C THR A 259 33.35 -2.41 -3.69
#